data_AF-A0A9E4ESM7-F1
#
_entry.id   AF-A0A9E4ESM7-F1
#
_cell.length_a   1.000
_cell.length_b   1.000
_cell.length_c   1.000
_cell.angle_alpha   90.00
_cell.angle_beta   90.00
_cell.angle_gamma   90.00
#
_symmetry.space_group_name_H-M   'P 1'
#
loop_
_entity.id
_entity.type
_entity.pdbx_description
1 polymer ?
#
loop_
_entity_poly.entity_id
_entity_poly.type
_entity_poly.pdbx_seq_one_letter_code
_entity_poly.pdbx_strand_id
1 'polypeptide(L)'
;MSFRRFAIAPIVAGLTILTILGCGNKIPVESPAGSGDLESASQASKASTDEISAKLDGDSYSKSGHGRRDGWERYVAALTDSLGLSGDQVSDLNALYEDYHANVDALVDSAGASGDRTGLRESLKELRQAFEADFNDVLTDEQQTRLEEIKANAIAQRKVRGWENYIAALTDSLGLSDDQVADLDELYEDYRADVKAAMDDARESGDRSELRTKLKELRLGFEDEFNDVLTDEQQTRLEEIKANAIARRKDKGWGNSIAALTDSLGLSDQQITDLNELYDDYQADVKAAIDGAQESGDRSGLRDQLRELKEDFEEDFNAVLTDEQKEKLDEMKSDGRKRRGKGHGQGRKGR
;
A
#
# COMPACT_ATOMS: atom_id res chain seq x y z
N MET A 1 -20.62 50.31 13.53
CA MET A 1 -19.62 49.26 13.77
C MET A 1 -20.37 47.93 13.86
N SER A 2 -20.54 47.27 12.72
CA SER A 2 -21.32 46.02 12.62
C SER A 2 -20.37 44.84 12.59
N PHE A 3 -20.52 43.92 13.54
CA PHE A 3 -19.85 42.63 13.56
C PHE A 3 -20.38 41.76 12.43
N ARG A 4 -19.51 41.39 11.47
CA ARG A 4 -19.79 40.33 10.50
C ARG A 4 -19.47 38.99 11.16
N ARG A 5 -20.49 38.13 11.23
CA ARG A 5 -20.38 36.71 11.59
C ARG A 5 -19.67 35.97 10.45
N PHE A 6 -18.55 35.32 10.75
CA PHE A 6 -17.98 34.31 9.85
C PHE A 6 -18.79 33.02 10.01
N ALA A 7 -19.31 32.53 8.89
CA ALA A 7 -19.91 31.20 8.81
C ALA A 7 -18.79 30.16 8.73
N ILE A 8 -18.86 29.15 9.59
CA ILE A 8 -18.00 27.97 9.55
C ILE A 8 -18.62 27.02 8.51
N ALA A 9 -17.91 26.79 7.41
CA ALA A 9 -18.25 25.77 6.41
C ALA A 9 -17.89 24.36 6.93
N PRO A 10 -18.62 23.30 6.52
CA PRO A 10 -18.32 21.94 6.95
C PRO A 10 -17.01 21.44 6.35
N ILE A 11 -16.22 20.79 7.20
CA ILE A 11 -14.97 20.10 6.86
C ILE A 11 -15.31 18.92 5.95
N VAL A 12 -15.03 19.03 4.65
CA VAL A 12 -15.05 17.91 3.71
C VAL A 12 -13.76 17.12 3.91
N ALA A 13 -13.89 15.81 4.12
CA ALA A 13 -12.77 14.90 4.29
C ALA A 13 -12.05 14.67 2.93
N GLY A 14 -11.17 15.59 2.56
CA GLY A 14 -10.26 15.47 1.41
C GLY A 14 -8.88 15.01 1.87
N LEU A 15 -8.50 13.76 1.57
CA LEU A 15 -7.09 13.33 1.58
C LEU A 15 -6.89 12.03 0.80
N THR A 16 -6.92 12.07 -0.54
CA THR A 16 -6.45 10.92 -1.35
C THR A 16 -6.07 11.21 -2.82
N ILE A 17 -5.88 12.47 -3.22
CA ILE A 17 -5.71 12.80 -4.65
C ILE A 17 -4.39 12.26 -5.25
N LEU A 18 -3.28 12.34 -4.53
CA LEU A 18 -1.95 12.03 -5.06
C LEU A 18 -1.60 10.53 -5.12
N THR A 19 -2.31 9.66 -4.40
CA THR A 19 -2.01 8.22 -4.36
C THR A 19 -2.86 7.40 -5.34
N ILE A 20 -4.00 7.93 -5.81
CA ILE A 20 -5.02 7.15 -6.55
C ILE A 20 -4.66 6.92 -8.03
N LEU A 21 -3.94 7.83 -8.68
CA LEU A 21 -3.74 7.78 -10.14
C LEU A 21 -2.34 7.28 -10.60
N GLY A 22 -1.47 6.87 -9.67
CA GLY A 22 -0.11 6.39 -9.99
C GLY A 22 -0.01 4.95 -10.54
N CYS A 23 -1.11 4.19 -10.57
CA CYS A 23 -1.13 2.82 -11.08
C CYS A 23 -1.72 2.80 -12.50
N GLY A 24 -0.85 2.84 -13.51
CA GLY A 24 -1.24 2.87 -14.92
C GLY A 24 -2.10 1.68 -15.32
N ASN A 25 -3.37 1.94 -15.64
CA ASN A 25 -4.20 1.03 -16.41
C ASN A 25 -4.91 1.85 -17.49
N LYS A 26 -4.80 1.40 -18.75
CA LYS A 26 -5.46 2.03 -19.90
C LYS A 26 -6.97 1.90 -19.76
N ILE A 27 -7.66 3.03 -19.69
CA ILE A 27 -9.12 3.09 -19.87
C ILE A 27 -9.41 2.87 -21.37
N PRO A 28 -10.33 1.96 -21.74
CA PRO A 28 -10.75 1.83 -23.13
C PRO A 28 -11.63 3.03 -23.49
N VAL A 29 -11.13 3.90 -24.38
CA VAL A 29 -11.89 5.04 -24.90
C VAL A 29 -12.50 4.60 -26.23
N GLU A 30 -13.83 4.48 -26.29
CA GLU A 30 -14.54 4.35 -27.57
C GLU A 30 -14.49 5.68 -28.31
N SER A 31 -13.99 5.64 -29.54
CA SER A 31 -13.72 6.81 -30.38
C SER A 31 -14.94 7.17 -31.23
N PRO A 32 -15.51 8.39 -31.13
CA PRO A 32 -16.49 8.85 -32.09
C PRO A 32 -15.80 9.41 -33.34
N ALA A 33 -16.16 8.86 -34.49
CA ALA A 33 -15.72 9.32 -35.79
C ALA A 33 -16.25 10.73 -36.09
N GLY A 34 -15.35 11.71 -36.17
CA GLY A 34 -15.66 13.07 -36.60
C GLY A 34 -14.39 13.75 -37.11
N SER A 35 -14.11 13.62 -38.41
CA SER A 35 -12.97 14.25 -39.07
C SER A 35 -13.27 15.73 -39.38
N GLY A 36 -12.65 16.62 -38.62
CA GLY A 36 -12.58 18.06 -38.91
C GLY A 36 -11.45 18.72 -38.13
N ASP A 37 -10.43 19.20 -38.87
CA ASP A 37 -9.41 20.17 -38.47
C ASP A 37 -8.65 19.97 -37.13
N LEU A 38 -7.93 18.85 -36.99
CA LEU A 38 -7.00 18.58 -35.88
C LEU A 38 -5.52 18.92 -36.17
N GLU A 39 -5.19 19.32 -37.40
CA GLU A 39 -3.79 19.49 -37.81
C GLU A 39 -3.18 20.82 -37.31
N SER A 40 -4.01 21.85 -37.07
CA SER A 40 -3.56 23.17 -36.60
C SER A 40 -3.35 23.23 -35.08
N ALA A 41 -4.10 22.44 -34.28
CA ALA A 41 -3.93 22.38 -32.83
C ALA A 41 -2.70 21.55 -32.42
N SER A 42 -2.37 20.50 -33.19
CA SER A 42 -1.19 19.66 -32.94
C SER A 42 0.14 20.42 -33.16
N GLN A 43 0.17 21.37 -34.09
CA GLN A 43 1.38 22.15 -34.38
C GLN A 43 1.62 23.27 -33.36
N ALA A 44 0.56 23.86 -32.79
CA ALA A 44 0.67 24.86 -31.72
C ALA A 44 1.14 24.25 -30.39
N SER A 45 0.68 23.03 -30.07
CA SER A 45 1.11 22.28 -28.87
C SER A 45 2.59 21.90 -28.94
N LYS A 46 3.09 21.42 -30.09
CA LYS A 46 4.50 21.06 -30.26
C LYS A 46 5.45 22.25 -30.20
N ALA A 47 5.04 23.40 -30.75
CA ALA A 47 5.86 24.62 -30.69
C ALA A 47 6.02 25.15 -29.25
N SER A 48 4.99 25.00 -28.42
CA SER A 48 5.04 25.42 -27.00
C SER A 48 5.91 24.50 -26.14
N THR A 49 5.91 23.18 -26.40
CA THR A 49 6.78 22.23 -25.69
C THR A 49 8.26 22.41 -26.03
N ASP A 50 8.58 22.70 -27.30
CA ASP A 50 9.96 22.88 -27.73
C ASP A 50 10.57 24.20 -27.21
N GLU A 51 9.76 25.24 -27.01
CA GLU A 51 10.22 26.54 -26.47
C GLU A 51 10.43 26.52 -24.94
N ILE A 52 9.71 25.65 -24.22
CA ILE A 52 9.90 25.40 -22.79
C ILE A 52 11.13 24.51 -22.54
N SER A 53 11.35 23.48 -23.37
CA SER A 53 12.56 22.64 -23.27
C SER A 53 13.85 23.41 -23.58
N ALA A 54 13.82 24.37 -24.50
CA ALA A 54 15.01 25.16 -24.87
C ALA A 54 15.49 26.15 -23.79
N LYS A 55 14.71 26.43 -22.75
CA LYS A 55 15.07 27.35 -21.66
C LYS A 55 15.66 26.67 -20.41
N LEU A 56 15.78 25.34 -20.38
CA LEU A 56 16.21 24.59 -19.20
C LEU A 56 17.55 23.83 -19.36
N ASP A 57 18.28 24.07 -20.45
CA ASP A 57 19.61 23.49 -20.66
C ASP A 57 20.69 24.34 -19.98
N GLY A 58 20.80 24.20 -18.66
CA GLY A 58 21.85 24.89 -17.92
C GLY A 58 21.88 24.63 -16.43
N ASP A 59 21.92 23.36 -15.98
CA ASP A 59 22.84 22.93 -14.92
C ASP A 59 22.75 21.43 -14.61
N SER A 60 23.91 20.78 -14.67
CA SER A 60 24.33 19.51 -14.08
C SER A 60 23.28 18.66 -13.30
N TYR A 61 22.50 17.85 -14.02
CA TYR A 61 21.65 16.81 -13.44
C TYR A 61 22.44 15.53 -13.08
N SER A 62 22.44 15.16 -11.81
CA SER A 62 23.04 13.93 -11.31
C SER A 62 22.18 12.70 -11.66
N LYS A 63 22.83 11.64 -12.17
CA LYS A 63 22.25 10.31 -12.41
C LYS A 63 21.72 9.71 -11.11
N SER A 64 20.41 9.41 -11.05
CA SER A 64 19.70 8.36 -10.25
C SER A 64 18.29 8.78 -9.76
N GLY A 65 17.67 9.81 -10.33
CA GLY A 65 16.37 10.34 -9.87
C GLY A 65 15.20 10.14 -10.84
N HIS A 66 15.06 8.98 -11.49
CA HIS A 66 13.82 8.66 -12.21
C HIS A 66 12.74 8.30 -11.19
N GLY A 67 11.71 9.13 -11.01
CA GLY A 67 10.54 8.71 -10.23
C GLY A 67 9.56 9.76 -9.75
N ARG A 68 9.87 11.06 -9.77
CA ARG A 68 8.94 12.09 -9.23
C ARG A 68 8.31 12.99 -10.30
N ARG A 69 9.12 13.58 -11.18
CA ARG A 69 8.62 14.43 -12.27
C ARG A 69 7.82 13.63 -13.30
N ASP A 70 8.34 12.48 -13.72
CA ASP A 70 7.67 11.57 -14.65
C ASP A 70 6.30 11.08 -14.14
N GLY A 71 6.11 11.01 -12.81
CA GLY A 71 4.85 10.61 -12.20
C GLY A 71 3.78 11.69 -12.31
N TRP A 72 4.16 12.95 -12.06
CA TRP A 72 3.27 14.10 -12.17
C TRP A 72 2.87 14.40 -13.61
N GLU A 73 3.82 14.37 -14.55
CA GLU A 73 3.51 14.61 -15.96
C GLU A 73 2.50 13.58 -16.50
N ARG A 74 2.63 12.31 -16.08
CA ARG A 74 1.65 11.27 -16.39
C ARG A 74 0.29 11.52 -15.73
N TYR A 75 0.31 12.01 -14.48
CA TYR A 75 -0.90 12.35 -13.74
C TYR A 75 -1.68 13.48 -14.42
N VAL A 76 -1.01 14.59 -14.76
CA VAL A 76 -1.62 15.73 -15.47
C VAL A 76 -2.08 15.32 -16.86
N ALA A 77 -1.35 14.48 -17.58
CA ALA A 77 -1.80 13.96 -18.87
C ALA A 77 -3.11 13.14 -18.72
N ALA A 78 -3.18 12.23 -17.73
CA ALA A 78 -4.38 11.45 -17.47
C ALA A 78 -5.57 12.31 -17.07
N LEU A 79 -5.34 13.37 -16.28
CA LEU A 79 -6.38 14.35 -15.96
C LEU A 79 -6.79 15.18 -17.18
N THR A 80 -5.84 15.56 -18.03
CA THR A 80 -6.12 16.28 -19.27
C THR A 80 -7.05 15.47 -20.15
N ASP A 81 -6.76 14.18 -20.33
CA ASP A 81 -7.60 13.25 -21.08
C ASP A 81 -8.97 13.04 -20.41
N SER A 82 -9.00 12.92 -19.08
CA SER A 82 -10.21 12.58 -18.32
C SER A 82 -11.12 13.78 -18.08
N LEU A 83 -10.61 14.99 -17.97
CA LEU A 83 -11.34 16.22 -17.62
C LEU A 83 -11.40 17.23 -18.77
N GLY A 84 -10.65 17.00 -19.85
CA GLY A 84 -10.55 17.95 -20.95
C GLY A 84 -9.89 19.27 -20.50
N LEU A 85 -8.76 19.19 -19.80
CA LEU A 85 -8.06 20.38 -19.32
C LEU A 85 -7.56 21.25 -20.49
N SER A 86 -7.66 22.57 -20.35
CA SER A 86 -7.07 23.51 -21.31
C SER A 86 -5.55 23.59 -21.16
N GLY A 87 -4.86 24.10 -22.18
CA GLY A 87 -3.41 24.33 -22.11
C GLY A 87 -3.01 25.27 -20.96
N ASP A 88 -3.82 26.29 -20.70
CA ASP A 88 -3.61 27.23 -19.60
C ASP A 88 -3.79 26.55 -18.24
N GLN A 89 -4.86 25.74 -18.08
CA GLN A 89 -5.07 24.95 -16.86
C GLN A 89 -3.92 23.97 -16.61
N VAL A 90 -3.41 23.30 -17.64
CA VAL A 90 -2.24 22.41 -17.53
C VAL A 90 -1.01 23.19 -17.07
N SER A 91 -0.79 24.39 -17.60
CA SER A 91 0.32 25.26 -17.17
C SER A 91 0.17 25.67 -15.71
N ASP A 92 -1.03 26.10 -15.30
CA ASP A 92 -1.31 26.52 -13.93
C ASP A 92 -1.16 25.36 -12.93
N LEU A 93 -1.64 24.18 -13.26
CA LEU A 93 -1.45 22.98 -12.44
C LEU A 93 0.03 22.60 -12.28
N ASN A 94 0.83 22.73 -13.35
CA ASN A 94 2.27 22.47 -13.27
C ASN A 94 2.99 23.48 -12.38
N ALA A 95 2.67 24.77 -12.51
CA ALA A 95 3.23 25.81 -11.65
C ALA A 95 2.85 25.59 -10.17
N LEU A 96 1.58 25.24 -9.91
CA LEU A 96 1.09 24.93 -8.57
C LEU A 96 1.82 23.72 -7.97
N TYR A 97 2.07 22.68 -8.76
CA TYR A 97 2.80 21.50 -8.31
C TYR A 97 4.28 21.78 -8.04
N GLU A 98 4.94 22.59 -8.87
CA GLU A 98 6.33 23.02 -8.63
C GLU A 98 6.45 23.79 -7.31
N ASP A 99 5.51 24.70 -7.03
CA ASP A 99 5.46 25.42 -5.75
C ASP A 99 5.18 24.50 -4.57
N TYR A 100 4.21 23.59 -4.69
CA TYR A 100 3.94 22.56 -3.68
C TYR A 100 5.19 21.73 -3.34
N HIS A 101 5.93 21.27 -4.34
CA HIS A 101 7.16 20.49 -4.12
C HIS A 101 8.26 21.31 -3.47
N ALA A 102 8.47 22.56 -3.91
CA ALA A 102 9.43 23.45 -3.27
C ALA A 102 9.10 23.66 -1.78
N ASN A 103 7.81 23.80 -1.45
CA ASN A 103 7.35 23.92 -0.07
C ASN A 103 7.49 22.60 0.72
N VAL A 104 7.23 21.44 0.11
CA VAL A 104 7.47 20.13 0.74
C VAL A 104 8.96 19.94 1.05
N ASP A 105 9.85 20.22 0.09
CA ASP A 105 11.29 20.07 0.28
C ASP A 105 11.80 21.02 1.37
N ALA A 106 11.34 22.28 1.39
CA ALA A 106 11.67 23.22 2.44
C ALA A 106 11.20 22.76 3.83
N LEU A 107 9.99 22.20 3.93
CA LEU A 107 9.47 21.64 5.18
C LEU A 107 10.29 20.43 5.62
N VAL A 108 10.58 19.49 4.72
CA VAL A 108 11.38 18.29 5.01
C VAL A 108 12.80 18.65 5.45
N ASP A 109 13.44 19.60 4.78
CA ASP A 109 14.77 20.08 5.16
C ASP A 109 14.76 20.74 6.54
N SER A 110 13.75 21.58 6.81
CA SER A 110 13.60 22.24 8.11
C SER A 110 13.34 21.24 9.26
N ALA A 111 12.54 20.21 8.99
CA ALA A 111 12.23 19.15 9.95
C ALA A 111 13.39 18.17 10.13
N GLY A 112 14.13 17.88 9.06
CA GLY A 112 15.37 17.09 9.13
C GLY A 112 16.43 17.75 10.01
N ALA A 113 16.50 19.09 9.98
CA ALA A 113 17.41 19.86 10.82
C ALA A 113 16.96 19.95 12.30
N SER A 114 15.65 20.02 12.55
CA SER A 114 15.10 20.17 13.91
C SER A 114 14.77 18.84 14.61
N GLY A 115 14.60 17.75 13.85
CA GLY A 115 14.13 16.45 14.35
C GLY A 115 12.63 16.41 14.66
N ASP A 116 11.88 17.49 14.42
CA ASP A 116 10.44 17.56 14.72
C ASP A 116 9.59 16.88 13.65
N ARG A 117 9.38 15.58 13.82
CA ARG A 117 8.57 14.78 12.89
C ARG A 117 7.06 14.99 13.06
N THR A 118 6.61 15.51 14.21
CA THR A 118 5.19 15.76 14.45
C THR A 118 4.78 17.07 13.81
N GLY A 119 5.53 18.16 14.04
CA GLY A 119 5.30 19.44 13.38
C GLY A 119 5.42 19.37 11.86
N LEU A 120 6.35 18.55 11.34
CA LEU A 120 6.41 18.26 9.90
C LEU A 120 5.11 17.65 9.36
N ARG A 121 4.53 16.67 10.06
CA ARG A 121 3.31 16.00 9.59
C ARG A 121 2.12 16.96 9.55
N GLU A 122 1.98 17.82 10.57
CA GLU A 122 0.95 18.85 10.61
C GLU A 122 1.15 19.85 9.48
N SER A 123 2.37 20.36 9.28
CA SER A 123 2.71 21.30 8.21
C SER A 123 2.45 20.69 6.82
N LEU A 124 2.82 19.43 6.60
CA LEU A 124 2.54 18.72 5.35
C LEU A 124 1.04 18.47 5.13
N LYS A 125 0.26 18.30 6.20
CA LYS A 125 -1.21 18.17 6.10
C LYS A 125 -1.82 19.50 5.67
N GLU A 126 -1.42 20.61 6.29
CA GLU A 126 -1.89 21.95 5.91
C GLU A 126 -1.49 22.31 4.48
N LEU A 127 -0.24 22.04 4.09
CA LEU A 127 0.23 22.28 2.73
C LEU A 127 -0.55 21.46 1.68
N ARG A 128 -0.91 20.20 1.99
CA ARG A 128 -1.77 19.39 1.11
C ARG A 128 -3.18 19.95 0.99
N GLN A 129 -3.76 20.47 2.08
CA GLN A 129 -5.08 21.08 2.06
C GLN A 129 -5.09 22.37 1.24
N ALA A 130 -4.05 23.19 1.38
CA ALA A 130 -3.87 24.39 0.56
C ALA A 130 -3.73 24.03 -0.92
N PHE A 131 -2.86 23.08 -1.26
CA PHE A 131 -2.69 22.61 -2.63
C PHE A 131 -3.99 22.04 -3.22
N GLU A 132 -4.77 21.28 -2.46
CA GLU A 132 -6.06 20.74 -2.94
C GLU A 132 -7.07 21.87 -3.22
N ALA A 133 -7.10 22.91 -2.40
CA ALA A 133 -7.94 24.08 -2.64
C ALA A 133 -7.54 24.81 -3.93
N ASP A 134 -6.25 25.17 -4.05
CA ASP A 134 -5.72 25.87 -5.21
C ASP A 134 -5.85 25.03 -6.50
N PHE A 135 -5.68 23.71 -6.39
CA PHE A 135 -5.86 22.78 -7.50
C PHE A 135 -7.31 22.78 -8.00
N ASN A 136 -8.29 22.77 -7.09
CA ASN A 136 -9.70 22.82 -7.47
C ASN A 136 -10.06 24.18 -8.09
N ASP A 137 -9.46 25.28 -7.64
CA ASP A 137 -9.68 26.62 -8.19
C ASP A 137 -9.22 26.77 -9.65
N VAL A 138 -8.24 25.97 -10.09
CA VAL A 138 -7.83 25.90 -11.52
C VAL A 138 -8.88 25.19 -12.38
N LEU A 139 -9.69 24.32 -11.78
CA LEU A 139 -10.71 23.55 -12.48
C LEU A 139 -12.04 24.30 -12.54
N THR A 140 -12.77 24.11 -13.63
CA THR A 140 -14.17 24.56 -13.72
C THR A 140 -15.08 23.71 -12.84
N ASP A 141 -16.24 24.24 -12.43
CA ASP A 141 -17.24 23.50 -11.63
C ASP A 141 -17.62 22.13 -12.24
N GLU A 142 -17.72 22.07 -13.57
CA GLU A 142 -17.99 20.82 -14.30
C GLU A 142 -16.84 19.82 -14.19
N GLN A 143 -15.59 20.29 -14.31
CA GLN A 143 -14.40 19.47 -14.14
C GLN A 143 -14.22 19.00 -12.69
N GLN A 144 -14.53 19.84 -11.70
CA GLN A 144 -14.52 19.47 -10.28
C GLN A 144 -15.54 18.35 -10.01
N THR A 145 -16.75 18.48 -10.54
CA THR A 145 -17.79 17.44 -10.41
C THR A 145 -17.31 16.11 -11.02
N ARG A 146 -16.77 16.14 -12.24
CA ARG A 146 -16.24 14.95 -12.90
C ARG A 146 -15.04 14.34 -12.16
N LEU A 147 -14.20 15.19 -11.56
CA LEU A 147 -13.09 14.74 -10.74
C LEU A 147 -13.59 14.00 -9.49
N GLU A 148 -14.63 14.51 -8.80
CA GLU A 148 -15.26 13.82 -7.67
C GLU A 148 -15.88 12.47 -8.07
N GLU A 149 -16.52 12.37 -9.24
CA GLU A 149 -17.01 11.10 -9.77
C GLU A 149 -15.88 10.10 -10.04
N ILE A 150 -14.78 10.55 -10.64
CA ILE A 150 -13.57 9.73 -10.86
C ILE A 150 -13.00 9.25 -9.52
N LYS A 151 -12.92 10.13 -8.51
CA LYS A 151 -12.47 9.76 -7.15
C LYS A 151 -13.41 8.72 -6.53
N ALA A 152 -14.73 8.95 -6.59
CA ALA A 152 -15.72 8.03 -6.05
C ALA A 152 -15.65 6.66 -6.72
N ASN A 153 -15.52 6.61 -8.05
CA ASN A 153 -15.36 5.37 -8.81
C ASN A 153 -14.03 4.68 -8.47
N ALA A 154 -12.92 5.41 -8.35
CA ALA A 154 -11.64 4.83 -7.94
C ALA A 154 -11.68 4.27 -6.51
N ILE A 155 -12.37 4.94 -5.59
CA ILE A 155 -12.62 4.44 -4.23
C ILE A 155 -13.50 3.20 -4.28
N ALA A 156 -14.59 3.20 -5.07
CA ALA A 156 -15.45 2.05 -5.25
C ALA A 156 -14.68 0.86 -5.85
N GLN A 157 -13.89 1.06 -6.91
CA GLN A 157 -13.01 0.03 -7.47
C GLN A 157 -11.92 -0.43 -6.52
N ARG A 158 -11.47 0.41 -5.58
CA ARG A 158 -10.54 0.02 -4.52
C ARG A 158 -11.23 -0.84 -3.45
N LYS A 159 -12.50 -0.56 -3.12
CA LYS A 159 -13.35 -1.43 -2.28
C LYS A 159 -13.59 -2.79 -2.96
N VAL A 160 -13.85 -2.79 -4.27
CA VAL A 160 -13.94 -3.98 -5.12
C VAL A 160 -12.67 -4.84 -5.04
N ARG A 161 -11.49 -4.23 -4.87
CA ARG A 161 -10.20 -4.92 -5.00
C ARG A 161 -9.81 -5.85 -3.84
N GLY A 162 -10.36 -5.66 -2.64
CA GLY A 162 -9.97 -6.40 -1.45
C GLY A 162 -10.93 -7.52 -1.12
N TRP A 163 -11.94 -7.16 -0.32
CA TRP A 163 -12.94 -8.09 0.21
C TRP A 163 -13.97 -8.54 -0.84
N GLU A 164 -14.53 -7.62 -1.62
CA GLU A 164 -15.54 -7.97 -2.63
C GLU A 164 -15.01 -8.97 -3.68
N ASN A 165 -13.74 -8.82 -4.11
CA ASN A 165 -13.09 -9.81 -4.96
C ASN A 165 -12.87 -11.16 -4.26
N TYR A 166 -12.52 -11.13 -2.97
CA TYR A 166 -12.32 -12.34 -2.17
C TYR A 166 -13.64 -13.09 -1.97
N ILE A 167 -14.71 -12.39 -1.58
CA ILE A 167 -16.03 -12.99 -1.37
C ILE A 167 -16.64 -13.45 -2.70
N ALA A 168 -16.42 -12.75 -3.82
CA ALA A 168 -16.84 -13.22 -5.14
C ALA A 168 -16.11 -14.52 -5.53
N ALA A 169 -14.78 -14.57 -5.35
CA ALA A 169 -14.00 -15.77 -5.64
C ALA A 169 -14.39 -16.96 -4.74
N LEU A 170 -14.71 -16.69 -3.48
CA LEU A 170 -15.25 -17.70 -2.56
C LEU A 170 -16.66 -18.13 -2.94
N THR A 171 -17.52 -17.20 -3.35
CA THR A 171 -18.89 -17.48 -3.82
C THR A 171 -18.84 -18.45 -5.00
N ASP A 172 -17.99 -18.17 -5.99
CA ASP A 172 -17.77 -19.06 -7.13
C ASP A 172 -17.17 -20.41 -6.72
N SER A 173 -16.23 -20.40 -5.76
CA SER A 173 -15.50 -21.61 -5.35
C SER A 173 -16.27 -22.50 -4.39
N LEU A 174 -17.12 -21.96 -3.53
CA LEU A 174 -17.87 -22.67 -2.50
C LEU A 174 -19.36 -22.79 -2.83
N GLY A 175 -19.84 -22.04 -3.82
CA GLY A 175 -21.27 -21.94 -4.13
C GLY A 175 -22.03 -21.29 -2.98
N LEU A 176 -21.54 -20.14 -2.50
CA LEU A 176 -22.21 -19.39 -1.43
C LEU A 176 -23.58 -18.90 -1.92
N SER A 177 -24.58 -18.91 -1.04
CA SER A 177 -25.88 -18.28 -1.30
C SER A 177 -25.83 -16.78 -1.07
N ASP A 178 -26.78 -16.03 -1.64
CA ASP A 178 -26.87 -14.58 -1.47
C ASP A 178 -26.99 -14.18 0.02
N ASP A 179 -27.71 -14.97 0.83
CA ASP A 179 -27.85 -14.75 2.27
C ASP A 179 -26.50 -14.94 2.99
N GLN A 180 -25.76 -16.02 2.67
CA GLN A 180 -24.42 -16.24 3.23
C GLN A 180 -23.43 -15.13 2.82
N VAL A 181 -23.52 -14.61 1.60
CA VAL A 181 -22.68 -13.49 1.16
C VAL A 181 -22.99 -12.24 1.99
N ALA A 182 -24.27 -11.94 2.23
CA ALA A 182 -24.66 -10.81 3.06
C ALA A 182 -24.18 -10.95 4.52
N ASP A 183 -24.31 -12.13 5.11
CA ASP A 183 -23.83 -12.41 6.47
C ASP A 183 -22.31 -12.25 6.57
N LEU A 184 -21.57 -12.74 5.56
CA LEU A 184 -20.10 -12.60 5.52
C LEU A 184 -19.66 -11.15 5.28
N ASP A 185 -20.40 -10.37 4.51
CA ASP A 185 -20.14 -8.94 4.30
C ASP A 185 -20.30 -8.14 5.60
N GLU A 186 -21.38 -8.41 6.37
CA GLU A 186 -21.61 -7.78 7.68
C GLU A 186 -20.49 -8.16 8.66
N LEU A 187 -20.19 -9.46 8.76
CA LEU A 187 -19.10 -9.98 9.59
C LEU A 187 -17.74 -9.32 9.27
N TYR A 188 -17.44 -9.11 7.99
CA TYR A 188 -16.18 -8.48 7.58
C TYR A 188 -16.10 -6.99 7.92
N GLU A 189 -17.20 -6.24 7.79
CA GLU A 189 -17.22 -4.83 8.18
C GLU A 189 -17.02 -4.65 9.70
N ASP A 190 -17.61 -5.54 10.51
CA ASP A 190 -17.40 -5.57 11.96
C ASP A 190 -15.94 -5.90 12.31
N TYR A 191 -15.40 -6.99 11.74
CA TYR A 191 -13.98 -7.35 11.92
C TYR A 191 -13.05 -6.20 11.54
N ARG A 192 -13.32 -5.53 10.42
CA ARG A 192 -12.51 -4.40 9.96
C ARG A 192 -12.60 -3.21 10.91
N ALA A 193 -13.77 -2.94 11.48
CA ALA A 193 -13.94 -1.88 12.48
C ALA A 193 -13.13 -2.17 13.74
N ASP A 194 -13.14 -3.41 14.21
CA ASP A 194 -12.39 -3.84 15.39
C ASP A 194 -10.87 -3.83 15.17
N VAL A 195 -10.41 -4.31 14.01
CA VAL A 195 -8.99 -4.21 13.62
C VAL A 195 -8.54 -2.76 13.59
N LYS A 196 -9.36 -1.87 13.05
CA LYS A 196 -9.06 -0.43 13.03
C LYS A 196 -8.98 0.13 14.46
N ALA A 197 -9.91 -0.23 15.33
CA ALA A 197 -9.90 0.21 16.72
C ALA A 197 -8.63 -0.27 17.45
N ALA A 198 -8.27 -1.55 17.30
CA ALA A 198 -7.04 -2.11 17.88
C ALA A 198 -5.78 -1.38 17.39
N MET A 199 -5.72 -1.07 16.09
CA MET A 199 -4.62 -0.30 15.49
C MET A 199 -4.52 1.13 16.03
N ASP A 200 -5.66 1.81 16.20
CA ASP A 200 -5.71 3.16 16.76
C ASP A 200 -5.29 3.17 18.24
N ASP A 201 -5.75 2.20 19.03
CA ASP A 201 -5.34 2.02 20.44
C ASP A 201 -3.83 1.81 20.56
N ALA A 202 -3.26 0.92 19.73
CA ALA A 202 -1.83 0.63 19.73
C ALA A 202 -0.99 1.82 19.26
N ARG A 203 -1.55 2.64 18.37
CA ARG A 203 -0.92 3.89 17.93
C ARG A 203 -0.85 4.90 19.07
N GLU A 204 -1.84 4.93 19.95
CA GLU A 204 -1.86 5.81 21.13
C GLU A 204 -0.99 5.28 22.27
N SER A 205 -1.05 3.97 22.55
CA SER A 205 -0.28 3.35 23.64
C SER A 205 1.20 3.15 23.31
N GLY A 206 1.52 2.97 22.02
CA GLY A 206 2.84 2.55 21.55
C GLY A 206 3.15 1.07 21.78
N ASP A 207 2.21 0.30 22.35
CA ASP A 207 2.38 -1.12 22.64
C ASP A 207 1.99 -1.99 21.43
N ARG A 208 3.02 -2.42 20.69
CA ARG A 208 2.84 -3.29 19.53
C ARG A 208 2.64 -4.76 19.89
N SER A 209 3.04 -5.19 21.08
CA SER A 209 2.86 -6.58 21.50
C SER A 209 1.40 -6.85 21.82
N GLU A 210 0.75 -5.91 22.51
CA GLU A 210 -0.68 -5.95 22.77
C GLU A 210 -1.50 -5.90 21.46
N LEU A 211 -1.08 -5.06 20.51
CA LEU A 211 -1.70 -5.00 19.18
C LEU A 211 -1.73 -6.37 18.50
N ARG A 212 -0.58 -7.06 18.45
CA ARG A 212 -0.50 -8.36 17.78
C ARG A 212 -1.38 -9.40 18.44
N THR A 213 -1.42 -9.40 19.76
CA THR A 213 -2.31 -10.28 20.53
C THR A 213 -3.77 -10.01 20.16
N LYS A 214 -4.21 -8.74 20.19
CA LYS A 214 -5.56 -8.35 19.79
C LYS A 214 -5.88 -8.71 18.34
N LEU A 215 -4.97 -8.43 17.41
CA LEU A 215 -5.18 -8.77 15.99
C LEU A 215 -5.28 -10.28 15.76
N LYS A 216 -4.49 -11.08 16.48
CA LYS A 216 -4.59 -12.54 16.45
C LYS A 216 -5.93 -13.03 17.00
N GLU A 217 -6.36 -12.50 18.14
CA GLU A 217 -7.67 -12.84 18.74
C GLU A 217 -8.83 -12.46 17.80
N LEU A 218 -8.81 -11.25 17.22
CA LEU A 218 -9.80 -10.81 16.26
C LEU A 218 -9.82 -11.70 15.01
N ARG A 219 -8.65 -12.12 14.51
CA ARG A 219 -8.59 -13.02 13.35
C ARG A 219 -9.20 -14.38 13.67
N LEU A 220 -8.84 -14.97 14.81
CA LEU A 220 -9.37 -16.27 15.22
C LEU A 220 -10.89 -16.21 15.41
N GLY A 221 -11.38 -15.16 16.09
CA GLY A 221 -12.82 -14.93 16.24
C GLY A 221 -13.54 -14.78 14.89
N PHE A 222 -12.98 -13.97 13.99
CA PHE A 222 -13.51 -13.83 12.63
C PHE A 222 -13.51 -15.16 11.87
N GLU A 223 -12.45 -15.97 11.97
CA GLU A 223 -12.39 -17.27 11.29
C GLU A 223 -13.42 -18.27 11.82
N ASP A 224 -13.63 -18.30 13.14
CA ASP A 224 -14.65 -19.13 13.78
C ASP A 224 -16.05 -18.72 13.30
N GLU A 225 -16.39 -17.42 13.41
CA GLU A 225 -17.69 -16.89 12.96
C GLU A 225 -17.88 -17.04 11.44
N PHE A 226 -16.81 -16.90 10.66
CA PHE A 226 -16.82 -17.12 9.22
C PHE A 226 -17.16 -18.57 8.87
N ASN A 227 -16.55 -19.54 9.58
CA ASN A 227 -16.83 -20.96 9.37
C ASN A 227 -18.27 -21.32 9.78
N ASP A 228 -18.82 -20.69 10.82
CA ASP A 228 -20.20 -20.91 11.27
C ASP A 228 -21.26 -20.50 10.23
N VAL A 229 -20.93 -19.55 9.34
CA VAL A 229 -21.80 -19.16 8.20
C VAL A 229 -21.77 -20.21 7.08
N LEU A 230 -20.73 -21.02 7.01
CA LEU A 230 -20.56 -22.05 5.98
C LEU A 230 -21.22 -23.37 6.37
N THR A 231 -21.72 -24.09 5.37
CA THR A 231 -22.14 -25.50 5.55
C THR A 231 -20.92 -26.41 5.73
N ASP A 232 -21.10 -27.59 6.35
CA ASP A 232 -20.05 -28.60 6.53
C ASP A 232 -19.33 -28.94 5.21
N GLU A 233 -20.08 -29.08 4.11
CA GLU A 233 -19.51 -29.32 2.79
C GLU A 233 -18.67 -28.14 2.28
N GLN A 234 -19.11 -26.90 2.53
CA GLN A 234 -18.37 -25.69 2.17
C GLN A 234 -17.10 -25.51 3.01
N GLN A 235 -17.16 -25.80 4.32
CA GLN A 235 -16.00 -25.79 5.21
C GLN A 235 -14.94 -26.78 4.73
N THR A 236 -15.34 -28.02 4.42
CA THR A 236 -14.43 -29.03 3.85
C THR A 236 -13.76 -28.53 2.57
N ARG A 237 -14.52 -27.89 1.67
CA ARG A 237 -13.98 -27.36 0.42
C ARG A 237 -13.07 -26.14 0.66
N LEU A 238 -13.36 -25.32 1.65
CA LEU A 238 -12.50 -24.22 2.06
C LEU A 238 -11.16 -24.73 2.57
N GLU A 239 -11.15 -25.77 3.41
CA GLU A 239 -9.93 -26.45 3.87
C GLU A 239 -9.10 -26.99 2.69
N GLU A 240 -9.75 -27.62 1.70
CA GLU A 240 -9.06 -28.08 0.48
C GLU A 240 -8.45 -26.92 -0.32
N ILE A 241 -9.15 -25.78 -0.42
CA ILE A 241 -8.64 -24.58 -1.08
C ILE A 241 -7.42 -24.04 -0.32
N LYS A 242 -7.50 -23.95 1.02
CA LYS A 242 -6.39 -23.54 1.90
C LYS A 242 -5.19 -24.48 1.72
N ALA A 243 -5.40 -25.79 1.78
CA ALA A 243 -4.37 -26.80 1.59
C ALA A 243 -3.70 -26.71 0.20
N ASN A 244 -4.49 -26.48 -0.86
CA ASN A 244 -3.95 -26.28 -2.21
C ASN A 244 -3.16 -24.97 -2.35
N ALA A 245 -3.60 -23.89 -1.69
CA ALA A 245 -2.87 -22.62 -1.65
C ALA A 245 -1.50 -22.80 -0.95
N ILE A 246 -1.49 -23.51 0.18
CA ILE A 246 -0.27 -23.90 0.90
C ILE A 246 0.63 -24.75 -0.02
N ALA A 247 0.08 -25.76 -0.69
CA ALA A 247 0.83 -26.63 -1.60
C ALA A 247 1.48 -25.84 -2.76
N ARG A 248 0.78 -24.89 -3.37
CA ARG A 248 1.32 -24.04 -4.44
C ARG A 248 2.44 -23.12 -3.96
N ARG A 249 2.44 -22.73 -2.68
CA ARG A 249 3.51 -21.92 -2.10
C ARG A 249 4.76 -22.74 -1.81
N LYS A 250 4.65 -24.06 -1.57
CA LYS A 250 5.80 -24.97 -1.36
C LYS A 250 6.89 -24.80 -2.43
N ASP A 251 6.52 -24.47 -3.66
CA ASP A 251 7.46 -24.37 -4.77
C ASP A 251 8.29 -23.07 -4.82
N LYS A 252 8.03 -22.06 -3.97
CA LYS A 252 8.74 -20.76 -4.02
C LYS A 252 9.04 -20.18 -2.63
N GLY A 253 10.27 -19.66 -2.46
CA GLY A 253 10.67 -18.89 -1.29
C GLY A 253 10.54 -19.66 0.02
N TRP A 254 9.67 -19.19 0.92
CA TRP A 254 9.36 -19.81 2.21
C TRP A 254 8.87 -21.26 2.09
N GLY A 255 8.14 -21.60 1.03
CA GLY A 255 7.66 -22.96 0.85
C GLY A 255 8.78 -24.01 0.77
N ASN A 256 9.88 -23.67 0.09
CA ASN A 256 11.07 -24.52 0.05
C ASN A 256 11.76 -24.58 1.42
N SER A 257 11.72 -23.48 2.17
CA SER A 257 12.27 -23.42 3.53
C SER A 257 11.47 -24.30 4.49
N ILE A 258 10.13 -24.23 4.46
CA ILE A 258 9.27 -25.11 5.29
C ILE A 258 9.45 -26.56 4.89
N ALA A 259 9.47 -26.90 3.59
CA ALA A 259 9.66 -28.29 3.17
C ALA A 259 11.00 -28.86 3.69
N ALA A 260 12.08 -28.09 3.59
CA ALA A 260 13.38 -28.47 4.14
C ALA A 260 13.36 -28.59 5.68
N LEU A 261 12.61 -27.73 6.37
CA LEU A 261 12.40 -27.81 7.82
C LEU A 261 11.54 -29.02 8.20
N THR A 262 10.49 -29.34 7.46
CA THR A 262 9.65 -30.53 7.64
C THR A 262 10.51 -31.79 7.56
N ASP A 263 11.31 -31.93 6.49
CA ASP A 263 12.19 -33.09 6.31
C ASP A 263 13.26 -33.17 7.41
N SER A 264 13.78 -32.02 7.84
CA SER A 264 14.86 -31.98 8.83
C SER A 264 14.37 -32.16 10.25
N LEU A 265 13.23 -31.58 10.63
CA LEU A 265 12.71 -31.54 12.00
C LEU A 265 11.59 -32.56 12.24
N GLY A 266 11.06 -33.19 11.18
CA GLY A 266 9.90 -34.08 11.28
C GLY A 266 8.65 -33.33 11.73
N LEU A 267 8.38 -32.17 11.11
CA LEU A 267 7.22 -31.35 11.47
C LEU A 267 5.91 -32.10 11.17
N SER A 268 4.94 -32.00 12.07
CA SER A 268 3.58 -32.50 11.86
C SER A 268 2.78 -31.60 10.92
N ASP A 269 1.68 -32.12 10.35
CA ASP A 269 0.80 -31.35 9.46
C ASP A 269 0.20 -30.12 10.15
N GLN A 270 -0.16 -30.24 11.43
CA GLN A 270 -0.64 -29.10 12.23
C GLN A 270 0.45 -28.04 12.38
N GLN A 271 1.67 -28.42 12.78
CA GLN A 271 2.79 -27.48 12.89
C GLN A 271 3.11 -26.81 11.56
N ILE A 272 3.02 -27.53 10.43
CA ILE A 272 3.21 -26.96 9.10
C ILE A 272 2.13 -25.90 8.83
N THR A 273 0.89 -26.15 9.22
CA THR A 273 -0.22 -25.20 9.09
C THR A 273 0.05 -23.95 9.92
N ASP A 274 0.32 -24.12 11.22
CA ASP A 274 0.62 -23.03 12.16
C ASP A 274 1.82 -22.18 11.70
N LEU A 275 2.88 -22.81 11.18
CA LEU A 275 4.06 -22.10 10.68
C LEU A 275 3.81 -21.36 9.36
N ASN A 276 2.89 -21.84 8.52
CA ASN A 276 2.50 -21.12 7.30
C ASN A 276 1.67 -19.88 7.65
N GLU A 277 0.71 -20.01 8.58
CA GLU A 277 -0.07 -18.88 9.07
C GLU A 277 0.82 -17.83 9.74
N LEU A 278 1.71 -18.27 10.63
CA LEU A 278 2.68 -17.37 11.28
C LEU A 278 3.55 -16.62 10.25
N TYR A 279 3.96 -17.29 9.18
CA TYR A 279 4.75 -16.66 8.13
C TYR A 279 3.92 -15.66 7.31
N ASP A 280 2.66 -15.95 7.04
CA ASP A 280 1.75 -15.04 6.35
C ASP A 280 1.55 -13.76 7.15
N ASP A 281 1.35 -13.89 8.46
CA ASP A 281 1.26 -12.77 9.40
C ASP A 281 2.53 -11.92 9.37
N TYR A 282 3.69 -12.58 9.51
CA TYR A 282 4.98 -11.91 9.41
C TYR A 282 5.16 -11.17 8.08
N GLN A 283 4.76 -11.76 6.95
CA GLN A 283 4.83 -11.09 5.65
C GLN A 283 3.89 -9.89 5.56
N ALA A 284 2.67 -10.00 6.10
CA ALA A 284 1.71 -8.90 6.14
C ALA A 284 2.25 -7.73 6.96
N ASP A 285 2.80 -8.00 8.14
CA ASP A 285 3.39 -6.97 9.01
C ASP A 285 4.65 -6.34 8.40
N VAL A 286 5.52 -7.14 7.79
CA VAL A 286 6.71 -6.63 7.07
C VAL A 286 6.26 -5.70 5.94
N LYS A 287 5.23 -6.08 5.19
CA LYS A 287 4.70 -5.26 4.11
C LYS A 287 4.12 -3.95 4.66
N ALA A 288 3.29 -4.01 5.70
CA ALA A 288 2.71 -2.83 6.34
C ALA A 288 3.80 -1.88 6.87
N ALA A 289 4.87 -2.41 7.47
CA ALA A 289 6.02 -1.63 7.92
C ALA A 289 6.75 -0.95 6.76
N ILE A 290 6.98 -1.66 5.65
CA ILE A 290 7.62 -1.11 4.45
C ILE A 290 6.76 0.00 3.83
N ASP A 291 5.46 -0.24 3.67
CA ASP A 291 4.52 0.71 3.10
C ASP A 291 4.47 1.99 3.97
N GLY A 292 4.35 1.85 5.30
CA GLY A 292 4.39 2.98 6.23
C GLY A 292 5.73 3.74 6.24
N ALA A 293 6.85 3.03 6.08
CA ALA A 293 8.17 3.66 5.97
C ALA A 293 8.36 4.38 4.63
N GLN A 294 7.78 3.85 3.55
CA GLN A 294 7.79 4.49 2.24
C GLN A 294 6.99 5.79 2.25
N GLU A 295 5.84 5.80 2.93
CA GLU A 295 5.01 6.99 3.12
C GLU A 295 5.67 8.04 4.01
N SER A 296 6.33 7.62 5.09
CA SER A 296 6.97 8.52 6.06
C SER A 296 8.41 8.94 5.71
N GLY A 297 9.04 8.25 4.75
CA GLY A 297 10.46 8.40 4.43
C GLY A 297 11.42 7.86 5.50
N ASP A 298 10.91 7.21 6.56
CA ASP A 298 11.71 6.81 7.73
C ASP A 298 12.43 5.47 7.54
N ARG A 299 13.49 5.47 6.73
CA ARG A 299 14.26 4.25 6.46
C ARG A 299 15.00 3.69 7.68
N SER A 300 15.32 4.52 8.68
CA SER A 300 15.97 4.04 9.90
C SER A 300 14.96 3.33 10.79
N GLY A 301 13.79 3.95 11.02
CA GLY A 301 12.70 3.34 11.78
C GLY A 301 12.25 2.00 11.19
N LEU A 302 12.24 1.89 9.85
CA LEU A 302 11.96 0.63 9.18
C LEU A 302 12.90 -0.51 9.59
N ARG A 303 14.21 -0.24 9.76
CA ARG A 303 15.16 -1.31 10.12
C ARG A 303 14.91 -1.84 11.52
N ASP A 304 14.60 -0.95 12.47
CA ASP A 304 14.28 -1.35 13.83
C ASP A 304 12.94 -2.11 13.88
N GLN A 305 11.92 -1.65 13.13
CA GLN A 305 10.64 -2.36 12.96
C GLN A 305 10.84 -3.76 12.38
N LEU A 306 11.62 -3.89 11.31
CA LEU A 306 11.88 -5.18 10.69
C LEU A 306 12.71 -6.11 11.58
N ARG A 307 13.57 -5.57 12.47
CA ARG A 307 14.28 -6.36 13.47
C ARG A 307 13.31 -6.89 14.52
N GLU A 308 12.47 -6.02 15.07
CA GLU A 308 11.43 -6.37 16.06
C GLU A 308 10.51 -7.47 15.48
N LEU A 309 9.90 -7.22 14.32
CA LEU A 309 9.06 -8.21 13.62
C LEU A 309 9.76 -9.56 13.41
N LYS A 310 11.07 -9.54 13.14
CA LYS A 310 11.85 -10.77 12.96
C LYS A 310 12.10 -11.49 14.29
N GLU A 311 12.37 -10.76 15.37
CA GLU A 311 12.56 -11.33 16.71
C GLU A 311 11.28 -12.00 17.18
N ASP A 312 10.13 -11.33 17.01
CA ASP A 312 8.83 -11.87 17.39
C ASP A 312 8.44 -13.07 16.53
N PHE A 313 8.67 -13.00 15.20
CA PHE A 313 8.48 -14.17 14.35
C PHE A 313 9.35 -15.35 14.79
N GLU A 314 10.60 -15.12 15.20
CA GLU A 314 11.46 -16.19 15.71
C GLU A 314 10.96 -16.76 17.04
N GLU A 315 10.39 -15.93 17.92
CA GLU A 315 9.78 -16.36 19.18
C GLU A 315 8.56 -17.25 18.92
N ASP A 316 7.59 -16.76 18.14
CA ASP A 316 6.37 -17.50 17.79
C ASP A 316 6.71 -18.78 17.00
N PHE A 317 7.70 -18.72 16.11
CA PHE A 317 8.17 -19.88 15.34
C PHE A 317 8.68 -20.97 16.27
N ASN A 318 9.47 -20.59 17.30
CA ASN A 318 9.95 -21.55 18.28
C ASN A 318 8.82 -22.09 19.15
N ALA A 319 7.78 -21.31 19.45
CA ALA A 319 6.65 -21.76 20.25
C ALA A 319 5.87 -22.92 19.59
N VAL A 320 5.86 -22.98 18.25
CA VAL A 320 5.24 -24.08 17.49
C VAL A 320 6.07 -25.38 17.53
N LEU A 321 7.37 -25.29 17.80
CA LEU A 321 8.28 -26.43 17.81
C LEU A 321 8.34 -27.14 19.16
N THR A 322 8.56 -28.46 19.15
CA THR A 322 8.93 -29.19 20.36
C THR A 322 10.35 -28.86 20.80
N ASP A 323 10.70 -29.16 22.05
CA ASP A 323 12.03 -28.86 22.56
C ASP A 323 13.13 -29.62 21.81
N GLU A 324 12.87 -30.87 21.40
CA GLU A 324 13.80 -31.65 20.57
C GLU A 324 13.98 -31.03 19.17
N GLN A 325 12.91 -30.47 18.60
CA GLN A 325 12.96 -29.79 17.31
C GLN A 325 13.74 -28.47 17.40
N LYS A 326 13.58 -27.71 18.49
CA LYS A 326 14.36 -26.48 18.77
C LYS A 326 15.85 -26.78 18.86
N GLU A 327 16.24 -27.81 19.61
CA GLU A 327 17.65 -28.21 19.74
C GLU A 327 18.25 -28.56 18.37
N LYS A 328 17.53 -29.35 17.58
CA LYS A 328 17.96 -29.72 16.22
C LYS A 328 18.07 -28.50 15.31
N LEU A 329 17.12 -27.57 15.40
CA LEU A 329 17.17 -26.32 14.63
C LEU A 329 18.39 -25.47 15.00
N ASP A 330 18.76 -25.40 16.27
CA ASP A 330 19.92 -24.64 16.74
C ASP A 330 21.25 -25.27 16.29
N GLU A 331 21.32 -26.61 16.24
CA GLU A 331 22.44 -27.34 15.64
C GLU A 331 22.58 -26.99 14.14
N MET A 332 21.46 -27.03 13.39
CA MET A 332 21.43 -26.67 11.97
C MET A 332 21.88 -25.21 11.74
N LYS A 333 21.41 -24.26 12.56
CA LYS A 333 21.82 -22.84 12.51
C LYS A 333 23.32 -22.70 12.77
N SER A 334 23.85 -23.42 13.75
CA SER A 334 25.27 -23.38 14.11
C SER A 334 26.16 -23.91 12.98
N ASP A 335 25.76 -24.99 12.32
CA ASP A 335 26.48 -25.56 11.20
C ASP A 335 26.40 -24.71 9.93
N GLY A 336 25.25 -24.07 9.67
CA GLY A 336 25.11 -23.09 8.61
C GLY A 336 26.06 -21.89 8.75
N ARG A 337 26.22 -21.38 9.99
CA ARG A 337 27.18 -20.28 10.27
C ARG A 337 28.63 -20.69 10.00
N LYS A 338 29.03 -21.92 10.38
CA LYS A 338 30.38 -22.45 10.11
C LYS A 338 30.68 -22.55 8.61
N ARG A 339 29.67 -22.90 7.79
CA ARG A 339 29.79 -22.99 6.33
C ARG A 339 29.91 -21.61 5.67
N ARG A 340 29.11 -20.63 6.11
CA ARG A 340 29.16 -19.24 5.58
C ARG A 340 30.46 -18.51 5.92
N GLY A 341 31.07 -18.76 7.08
CA GLY A 341 32.32 -18.13 7.49
C GLY A 341 33.55 -18.51 6.67
N LYS A 342 33.50 -19.58 5.87
CA LYS A 342 34.67 -20.14 5.16
C LYS A 342 34.74 -19.81 3.66
N GLY A 343 33.73 -19.13 3.09
CA GLY A 343 33.55 -19.05 1.62
C GLY A 343 33.62 -17.67 0.94
N HIS A 344 33.63 -16.55 1.68
CA HIS A 344 33.51 -15.20 1.04
C HIS A 344 34.69 -14.24 1.25
N GLY A 345 35.84 -14.73 1.73
CA GLY A 345 37.00 -13.89 2.05
C GLY A 345 38.06 -13.70 0.95
N GLN A 346 38.03 -14.42 -0.17
CA GLN A 346 39.10 -14.35 -1.17
C GLN A 346 38.55 -14.42 -2.60
N GLY A 347 38.62 -13.31 -3.35
CA GLY A 347 38.29 -13.35 -4.77
C GLY A 347 38.04 -12.03 -5.48
N ARG A 348 38.22 -10.86 -4.85
CA ARG A 348 38.06 -9.56 -5.53
C ARG A 348 39.16 -8.56 -5.17
N LYS A 349 40.41 -8.95 -5.43
CA LYS A 349 41.51 -8.01 -5.67
C LYS A 349 42.22 -8.45 -6.95
N GLY A 350 42.01 -7.70 -8.02
CA GLY A 350 42.76 -7.84 -9.28
C GLY A 350 41.89 -7.74 -10.52
N ARG A 351 41.52 -6.52 -10.92
CA ARG A 351 41.86 -5.99 -12.24
C ARG A 351 41.67 -4.48 -12.28
#